data_AF-A0A6J4R1G7-F1
#
_entry.id   AF-A0A6J4R1G7-F1
#
_cell.length_a   1.000
_cell.length_b   1.000
_cell.length_c   1.000
_cell.angle_alpha   90.00
_cell.angle_beta   90.00
_cell.angle_gamma   90.00
#
_symmetry.space_group_name_H-M   'P 1'
#
loop_
_entity.id
_entity.type
_entity.pdbx_description
1 polymer ?
#
loop_
_entity_poly.entity_id
_entity_poly.type
_entity_poly.pdbx_seq_one_letter_code
_entity_poly.pdbx_strand_id
1 'polypeptide(L)' 'MLGPAATGMTSARIAKELFLSPRTVETHLTSIYHKLGVSSRSAATRFALEHNLA' A
#
# COMPACT_ATOMS: atom_id res chain seq x y z
N MET A 1 17.24 9.85 15.73
CA MET A 1 16.03 9.15 16.20
C MET A 1 14.98 9.27 15.11
N LEU A 2 14.76 8.20 14.33
CA LEU A 2 13.81 8.18 13.21
C LEU A 2 12.39 8.14 13.78
N GLY A 3 11.74 9.31 13.83
CA GLY A 3 10.35 9.49 14.23
C GLY A 3 9.40 8.66 13.37
N PRO A 4 8.21 8.32 13.89
CA PRO A 4 7.40 7.15 13.56
C PRO A 4 7.38 6.90 12.05
N ALA A 5 8.16 5.90 11.64
CA ALA A 5 8.29 5.47 10.25
C ALA A 5 6.89 5.40 9.64
N ALA A 6 6.73 6.12 8.51
CA ALA A 6 5.69 5.93 7.52
C ALA A 6 4.41 5.34 8.10
N THR A 7 3.39 6.17 8.35
CA THR A 7 2.02 5.71 8.64
C THR A 7 1.42 5.00 7.42
N GLY A 8 2.06 3.93 6.97
CA GLY A 8 1.56 2.97 6.02
C GLY A 8 0.42 2.27 6.72
N MET A 9 -0.80 2.57 6.30
CA MET A 9 -1.98 1.77 6.64
C MET A 9 -1.67 0.31 6.34
N THR A 10 -1.38 -0.51 7.34
CA THR A 10 -1.14 -1.94 7.14
C THR A 10 -2.37 -2.57 6.49
N SER A 11 -2.22 -3.68 5.76
CA SER A 11 -3.35 -4.37 5.14
C SER A 11 -4.47 -4.66 6.15
N ALA A 12 -4.11 -4.90 7.43
CA ALA A 12 -5.03 -5.06 8.54
C ALA A 12 -5.83 -3.80 8.90
N ARG A 13 -5.23 -2.60 8.84
CA ARG A 13 -5.94 -1.34 9.05
C ARG A 13 -6.90 -1.02 7.91
N ILE A 14 -6.43 -1.17 6.67
CA ILE A 14 -7.27 -0.99 5.47
C ILE A 14 -8.45 -1.97 5.51
N ALA A 15 -8.19 -3.22 5.87
CA ALA A 15 -9.21 -4.25 6.04
C ALA A 15 -10.26 -3.84 7.07
N LYS A 16 -9.84 -3.30 8.22
CA LYS A 16 -10.76 -2.81 9.26
C LYS A 16 -11.61 -1.64 8.78
N GLU A 17 -11.00 -0.66 8.11
CA GLU A 17 -11.70 0.54 7.62
C GLU A 17 -12.69 0.21 6.48
N LEU A 18 -12.36 -0.79 5.65
CA LEU A 18 -13.19 -1.21 4.52
C LEU A 18 -14.12 -2.41 4.84
N PHE A 19 -14.12 -2.91 6.07
CA PHE A 19 -14.84 -4.14 6.48
C PHE A 19 -14.52 -5.37 5.61
N LEU A 20 -13.24 -5.51 5.23
CA LEU A 20 -12.72 -6.60 4.40
C LEU A 20 -11.77 -7.51 5.19
N SER A 21 -11.45 -8.67 4.62
CA SER A 21 -10.35 -9.49 5.15
C SER A 21 -8.99 -8.90 4.75
N PRO A 22 -7.94 -9.02 5.59
CA PRO A 22 -6.59 -8.61 5.23
C PRO A 22 -6.09 -9.26 3.93
N ARG A 23 -6.47 -10.52 3.68
CA ARG A 23 -6.10 -11.26 2.46
C ARG A 23 -6.75 -10.68 1.20
N THR A 24 -7.98 -10.17 1.31
CA THR A 24 -8.66 -9.46 0.22
C THR A 24 -7.89 -8.19 -0.13
N VAL A 25 -7.49 -7.41 0.89
CA VAL A 25 -6.68 -6.20 0.70
C VAL A 25 -5.34 -6.52 0.04
N GLU A 26 -4.64 -7.56 0.48
CA GLU A 26 -3.37 -7.99 -0.12
C GLU A 26 -3.51 -8.39 -1.59
N THR A 27 -4.61 -9.05 -1.94
CA THR A 27 -4.91 -9.42 -3.33
C THR A 27 -5.10 -8.18 -4.21
N HIS A 28 -5.84 -7.18 -3.71
CA HIS A 28 -6.02 -5.91 -4.42
C HIS A 28 -4.70 -5.15 -4.55
N LEU A 29 -3.90 -5.06 -3.49
CA LEU A 29 -2.59 -4.41 -3.53
C LEU A 29 -1.65 -5.09 -4.51
N THR A 30 -1.62 -6.42 -4.55
CA THR A 30 -0.82 -7.18 -5.52
C THR A 30 -1.23 -6.87 -6.96
N SER A 31 -2.54 -6.81 -7.22
CA SER A 31 -3.06 -6.45 -8.54
C SER A 31 -2.70 -5.01 -8.93
N ILE A 32 -2.73 -4.08 -7.97
CA ILE A 32 -2.31 -2.68 -8.18
C ILE A 32 -0.80 -2.65 -8.48
N TYR A 33 0.02 -3.33 -7.69
CA TYR A 33 1.47 -3.38 -7.92
C TYR A 33 1.81 -3.91 -9.30
N HIS A 34 1.15 -4.97 -9.74
CA HIS A 34 1.29 -5.51 -11.09
C HIS A 34 0.91 -4.49 -12.17
N LYS A 35 -0.19 -3.75 -12.00
CA LYS A 35 -0.62 -2.69 -12.93
C LYS A 35 0.35 -1.51 -12.97
N LEU A 36 1.01 -1.21 -11.85
CA LEU A 36 2.01 -0.16 -11.74
C LEU A 36 3.42 -0.62 -12.14
N GLY A 37 3.61 -1.91 -12.43
CA GLY A 37 4.93 -2.48 -12.75
C GLY A 37 5.91 -2.49 -11.58
N VAL A 38 5.42 -2.45 -10.34
CA VAL A 38 6.24 -2.42 -9.11
C VAL A 38 6.12 -3.73 -8.33
N SER A 39 7.14 -4.07 -7.56
CA SER A 39 7.21 -5.37 -6.84
C SER A 39 6.86 -5.30 -5.36
N SER A 40 6.64 -4.09 -4.82
CA SER A 40 6.45 -3.92 -3.38
C SER A 40 5.67 -2.65 -3.04
N ARG A 41 5.19 -2.60 -1.79
CA ARG A 41 4.51 -1.43 -1.24
C ARG A 41 5.39 -0.18 -1.23
N SER A 42 6.66 -0.33 -0.87
CA SER A 42 7.62 0.78 -0.87
C SER A 42 7.85 1.30 -2.28
N ALA A 43 7.99 0.40 -3.26
CA ALA A 43 8.09 0.78 -4.66
C ALA A 43 6.80 1.47 -5.17
N ALA A 44 5.61 0.99 -4.78
CA ALA A 44 4.34 1.64 -5.11
C ALA A 44 4.20 3.04 -4.47
N THR A 45 4.68 3.20 -3.22
CA THR A 45 4.69 4.49 -2.54
C THR A 45 5.62 5.47 -3.25
N ARG A 46 6.81 5.00 -3.65
CA ARG A 46 7.77 5.79 -4.43
C ARG A 46 7.19 6.19 -5.79
N PHE A 47 6.57 5.24 -6.50
CA PHE A 47 5.87 5.50 -7.74
C PHE A 47 4.81 6.60 -7.57
N ALA A 48 4.00 6.52 -6.52
CA ALA A 48 2.99 7.55 -6.25
C ALA A 48 3.60 8.93 -6.02
N LEU A 49 4.71 9.02 -5.28
CA LEU A 49 5.42 10.28 -5.07
C LEU A 49 6.02 10.84 -6.37
N GLU A 50 6.67 10.00 -7.17
CA GLU A 50 7.28 10.40 -8.46
C GLU A 50 6.23 10.86 -9.47
N HIS A 51 5.02 10.30 -9.41
CA HIS A 51 3.91 10.62 -10.29
C HIS A 51 2.90 11.64 -9.70
N ASN A 52 3.19 12.23 -8.53
CA ASN A 52 2.31 13.18 -7.83
C ASN A 52 0.88 12.65 -7.54
N LEU A 53 0.79 11.38 -7.13
CA LEU A 53 -0.45 10.67 -6.80
C LEU A 53 -0.70 10.55 -5.28
N ALA A 54 0.11 11.23 -4.45
CA ALA A 54 0.15 11.09 -2.99
C ALA A 54 -0.15 12.41 -2.28
#